data_AF-A0A4C1ZKX6-F1
#
_entry.id   AF-A0A4C1ZKX6-F1
#
_cell.length_a   1.000
_cell.length_b   1.000
_cell.length_c   1.000
_cell.angle_alpha   90.00
_cell.angle_beta   90.00
_cell.angle_gamma   90.00
#
_symmetry.space_group_name_H-M   'P 1'
#
loop_
_entity.id
_entity.type
_entity.pdbx_description
1 polymer ?
#
loop_
_entity_poly.entity_id
_entity_poly.type
_entity_poly.pdbx_seq_one_letter_code
_entity_poly.pdbx_strand_id
1 'polypeptide(L)'
;MPIVEVGLREPAPIKSTSERLWYLPHYAVTHPRKKKIHLVFDAAVCTNGKCLNDARLTGLDLIQSLLGVLVPFRQGRVTVSADIKEMFLRVKIRKEDRDSLHLANYCNENPQEYRMTSLDFGAALYSDPYKKSQRTRIRT
;
A
#
# COMPACT_ATOMS: atom_id res chain seq x y z
N MET A 1 1.43 13.12 12.30
CA MET A 1 0.32 13.79 11.59
C MET A 1 -0.78 12.79 11.42
N PRO A 2 -2.00 13.03 11.93
CA PRO A 2 -3.12 12.14 11.72
C PRO A 2 -3.44 12.08 10.21
N ILE A 3 -3.49 10.87 9.67
CA ILE A 3 -3.53 10.57 8.21
C ILE A 3 -4.80 11.11 7.52
N VAL A 4 -5.81 11.49 8.30
CA VAL A 4 -7.11 12.00 7.82
C VAL A 4 -6.99 13.37 7.17
N GLU A 5 -6.08 14.24 7.62
CA GLU A 5 -5.94 15.61 7.09
C GLU A 5 -5.29 15.69 5.70
N VAL A 6 -4.57 14.64 5.29
CA VAL A 6 -3.81 14.63 4.02
C VAL A 6 -4.65 14.12 2.83
N GLY A 7 -5.96 13.88 3.04
CA GLY A 7 -6.86 13.39 1.98
C GLY A 7 -6.49 12.00 1.45
N LEU A 8 -5.84 11.19 2.27
CA LEU A 8 -5.38 9.82 1.96
C LEU A 8 -6.43 8.76 2.26
N ARG A 9 -7.42 9.13 3.08
CA ARG A 9 -8.58 8.33 3.45
C ARG A 9 -9.80 9.22 3.47
N GLU A 10 -10.94 8.64 3.15
CA GLU A 10 -12.25 9.28 3.28
C GLU A 10 -13.16 8.38 4.12
N PRO A 11 -14.17 8.93 4.82
CA PRO A 11 -15.16 8.12 5.51
C PRO A 11 -15.78 7.11 4.55
N ALA A 12 -15.93 5.87 5.01
CA ALA A 12 -16.65 4.86 4.24
C ALA A 12 -18.15 5.23 4.18
N PRO A 13 -18.84 4.92 3.08
CA PRO A 13 -20.29 5.10 3.00
C PRO A 13 -21.00 4.16 4.00
N ILE A 14 -22.06 4.64 4.66
CA ILE A 14 -22.84 3.89 5.67
C ILE A 14 -23.37 2.55 5.12
N LYS A 15 -23.66 2.50 3.81
CA LYS A 15 -23.92 1.27 3.07
C LYS A 15 -23.10 1.32 1.78
N SER A 16 -22.12 0.44 1.63
CA SER A 16 -21.50 0.21 0.32
C SER A 16 -22.45 -0.63 -0.52
N THR A 17 -22.68 -0.19 -1.77
CA THR A 17 -23.39 -0.96 -2.79
C THR A 17 -22.43 -1.75 -3.68
N SER A 18 -21.13 -1.74 -3.36
CA SER A 18 -20.10 -2.39 -4.17
C SER A 18 -20.04 -3.89 -3.91
N GLU A 19 -20.05 -4.68 -4.99
CA GLU A 19 -19.79 -6.11 -4.96
C GLU A 19 -18.33 -6.44 -4.59
N ARG A 20 -17.46 -5.43 -4.53
CA ARG A 20 -16.02 -5.55 -4.23
C ARG A 20 -15.67 -5.02 -2.83
N LEU A 21 -16.63 -4.97 -1.92
CA LEU A 21 -16.42 -4.54 -0.55
C LEU A 21 -15.40 -5.46 0.14
N TRP A 22 -14.28 -4.90 0.57
CA TRP A 22 -13.22 -5.66 1.24
C TRP A 22 -12.58 -4.83 2.36
N TYR A 23 -12.55 -5.41 3.56
CA TYR A 23 -11.84 -4.84 4.71
C TYR A 23 -10.40 -5.34 4.71
N LEU A 24 -9.45 -4.40 4.79
CA LEU A 24 -8.03 -4.68 4.80
C LEU A 24 -7.56 -4.82 6.26
N PRO A 25 -7.16 -6.05 6.69
CA PRO A 25 -6.59 -6.26 8.01
C PRO A 25 -5.36 -5.39 8.19
N HIS A 26 -5.25 -4.75 9.35
CA HIS A 26 -4.12 -3.89 9.65
C HIS A 26 -3.74 -3.94 11.11
N TYR A 27 -2.46 -3.69 11.39
CA TYR A 27 -1.92 -3.68 12.74
C TYR A 27 -0.81 -2.63 12.88
N ALA A 28 -0.65 -2.12 14.09
CA ALA A 28 0.37 -1.13 14.42
C ALA A 28 1.69 -1.81 14.80
N VAL A 29 2.76 -1.46 14.10
CA VAL A 29 4.13 -1.91 14.40
C VAL A 29 4.93 -0.72 14.92
N THR A 30 5.63 -0.90 16.03
CA THR A 30 6.48 0.14 16.61
C THR A 30 7.94 -0.14 16.30
N HIS A 31 8.66 0.87 15.78
CA HIS A 31 10.09 0.73 15.58
C HIS A 31 10.82 0.82 16.94
N PRO A 32 11.58 -0.22 17.38
CA PRO A 32 12.11 -0.31 18.75
C PRO A 32 12.91 0.92 19.20
N ARG A 33 13.71 1.49 18.27
CA ARG A 33 14.56 2.65 18.55
C ARG A 33 13.91 4.02 18.36
N LYS A 34 12.94 4.14 17.45
CA LYS A 34 12.43 5.45 16.99
C LYS A 34 11.08 5.81 17.62
N LYS A 35 10.47 4.89 18.38
CA LYS A 35 9.11 5.01 18.96
C LYS A 35 8.04 5.49 17.96
N LYS A 36 8.31 5.32 16.67
CA LYS A 36 7.40 5.68 15.58
C LYS A 36 6.49 4.49 15.30
N ILE A 37 5.19 4.74 15.26
CA ILE A 37 4.17 3.77 14.90
C ILE A 37 4.04 3.73 13.38
N HIS A 38 4.09 2.53 12.81
CA HIS A 38 3.82 2.23 11.42
C HIS A 38 2.57 1.37 11.34
N LEU A 39 1.59 1.78 10.53
CA LEU A 39 0.44 0.95 10.23
C LEU A 39 0.81 0.00 9.10
N VAL A 40 0.69 -1.30 9.34
CA VAL A 40 0.94 -2.34 8.33
C VAL A 40 -0.38 -2.91 7.88
N PHE A 41 -0.56 -3.03 6.57
CA PHE A 41 -1.74 -3.62 5.95
C PHE A 41 -1.39 -5.00 5.40
N ASP A 42 -2.20 -5.98 5.72
CA ASP A 42 -2.02 -7.35 5.25
C ASP A 42 -3.06 -7.70 4.17
N ALA A 43 -2.67 -7.48 2.91
CA ALA A 43 -3.46 -7.85 1.74
C ALA A 43 -3.35 -9.35 1.36
N ALA A 44 -2.51 -10.12 2.06
CA ALA A 44 -2.36 -11.55 1.85
C ALA A 44 -3.30 -12.37 2.72
N VAL A 45 -3.88 -11.80 3.77
CA VAL A 45 -4.93 -12.47 4.55
C VAL A 45 -6.11 -12.83 3.67
N CYS A 46 -6.53 -14.08 3.79
CA CYS A 46 -7.64 -14.63 3.05
C CYS A 46 -8.87 -14.73 3.95
N THR A 47 -9.99 -14.23 3.47
CA THR A 47 -11.30 -14.34 4.13
C THR A 47 -12.23 -15.11 3.20
N ASN A 48 -12.88 -16.17 3.70
CA ASN A 48 -13.76 -17.03 2.92
C ASN A 48 -13.10 -17.57 1.63
N GLY A 49 -11.82 -17.95 1.71
CA GLY A 49 -11.06 -18.52 0.59
C GLY A 49 -10.64 -17.51 -0.50
N LYS A 50 -10.85 -16.21 -0.29
CA LYS A 50 -10.40 -15.14 -1.20
C LYS A 50 -9.37 -14.27 -0.50
N CYS A 51 -8.32 -13.87 -1.20
CA CYS A 51 -7.29 -12.97 -0.68
C CYS A 51 -7.21 -11.74 -1.60
N LEU A 52 -7.04 -10.54 -1.03
CA LEU A 52 -7.05 -9.31 -1.82
C LEU A 52 -5.95 -9.29 -2.90
N ASN A 53 -4.78 -9.86 -2.59
CA ASN A 53 -3.69 -9.96 -3.56
C ASN A 53 -4.01 -10.86 -4.77
N ASP A 54 -4.84 -11.88 -4.60
CA ASP A 54 -5.20 -12.80 -5.70
C ASP A 54 -6.26 -12.19 -6.62
N ALA A 55 -7.10 -11.29 -6.08
CA ALA A 55 -8.10 -10.54 -6.84
C ALA A 55 -7.53 -9.33 -7.60
N ARG A 56 -6.24 -8.99 -7.39
CA ARG A 56 -5.60 -7.84 -8.04
C ARG A 56 -5.14 -8.20 -9.45
N LEU A 57 -5.52 -7.36 -10.41
CA LEU A 57 -5.00 -7.44 -11.76
C LEU A 57 -3.49 -7.13 -11.76
N THR A 58 -2.71 -8.06 -12.29
CA THR A 58 -1.28 -7.85 -12.50
C THR A 58 -1.09 -7.05 -13.78
N GLY A 59 -0.57 -5.83 -13.63
CA GLY A 59 -0.15 -4.99 -14.76
C GLY A 59 1.21 -5.42 -15.33
N LEU A 60 1.55 -4.89 -16.50
CA LEU A 60 2.88 -5.04 -17.10
C LEU A 60 3.96 -4.46 -16.17
N ASP A 61 5.12 -5.11 -16.08
CA ASP A 61 6.26 -4.59 -15.33
C ASP A 61 6.88 -3.42 -16.09
N LEU A 62 6.57 -2.20 -15.65
CA LEU A 62 7.08 -0.95 -16.25
C LEU A 62 8.36 -0.46 -15.56
N ILE A 63 8.83 -1.15 -14.52
CA ILE A 63 10.06 -0.74 -13.83
C ILE A 63 11.27 -1.19 -14.63
N GLN A 64 12.11 -0.22 -14.99
CA GLN A 64 13.42 -0.48 -15.57
C GLN A 64 14.30 -1.20 -14.56
N SER A 65 15.09 -2.16 -15.05
CA SER A 65 16.06 -2.84 -14.20
C SER A 65 17.03 -1.84 -13.57
N LEU A 66 17.48 -2.11 -12.35
CA LEU A 66 18.41 -1.23 -11.65
C LEU A 66 19.67 -0.98 -12.49
N LEU A 67 20.19 -2.01 -13.18
CA LEU A 67 21.33 -1.85 -14.09
C LEU A 67 21.00 -0.99 -15.31
N GLY A 68 19.79 -1.14 -15.87
CA GLY A 68 19.30 -0.33 -16.97
C GLY A 68 19.22 1.16 -16.62
N VAL A 69 19.03 1.50 -15.35
CA VAL A 69 19.09 2.89 -14.85
C VAL A 69 20.52 3.30 -14.52
N LEU A 70 21.27 2.49 -13.76
CA LEU A 70 22.58 2.87 -13.23
C LEU A 70 23.69 2.97 -14.29
N VAL A 71 23.65 2.15 -15.35
CA VAL A 71 24.70 2.15 -16.38
C VAL A 71 24.68 3.47 -17.19
N PRO A 72 23.54 3.91 -17.77
CA PRO A 72 23.47 5.22 -18.42
C PRO A 72 23.71 6.38 -17.43
N PHE A 73 23.23 6.26 -16.19
CA PHE A 73 23.44 7.26 -15.14
C PHE A 73 24.94 7.54 -14.88
N ARG A 74 25.81 6.54 -15.04
CA ARG A 74 27.27 6.65 -14.89
C ARG A 74 28.00 7.17 -16.13
N GLN A 75 27.38 7.15 -17.31
CA GLN A 75 27.99 7.62 -18.56
C GLN A 75 27.91 9.15 -18.72
N GLY A 76 26.96 9.81 -18.04
CA GLY A 76 26.83 11.26 -18.05
C GLY A 76 27.94 11.97 -17.26
N ARG A 77 28.31 13.19 -17.69
CA ARG A 77 29.27 14.03 -16.95
C ARG A 77 28.68 14.61 -15.65
N VAL A 78 27.37 14.79 -15.62
CA VAL A 78 26.61 15.34 -14.48
C VAL A 78 25.32 14.56 -14.34
N THR A 79 24.97 14.19 -13.11
CA THR A 79 23.74 13.44 -12.84
C THR A 79 23.01 13.97 -11.62
N VAL A 80 21.68 13.97 -11.69
CA VAL A 80 20.79 14.48 -10.64
C VAL A 80 20.03 13.31 -10.03
N SER A 81 20.00 13.25 -8.70
CA SER A 81 19.23 12.27 -7.95
C SER A 81 18.36 13.00 -6.92
N ALA A 82 17.11 12.57 -6.78
CA ALA A 82 16.19 13.10 -5.80
C ALA A 82 15.31 11.96 -5.25
N ASP A 83 14.97 12.04 -3.98
CA ASP A 83 14.03 11.12 -3.35
C ASP A 83 12.60 11.68 -3.42
N ILE A 84 11.65 10.86 -3.85
CA ILE A 84 10.24 11.24 -3.86
C ILE A 84 9.64 10.82 -2.53
N LYS A 85 9.58 11.79 -1.61
CA LYS A 85 8.90 11.60 -0.33
C LYS A 85 7.49 11.06 -0.56
N GLU A 86 7.22 9.91 0.04
CA GLU A 86 5.89 9.27 0.09
C GLU A 86 5.29 9.01 -1.31
N MET A 87 6.11 8.51 -2.25
CA MET A 87 5.72 8.32 -3.65
C MET A 87 4.38 7.58 -3.85
N PHE A 88 4.12 6.50 -3.09
CA PHE A 88 2.88 5.73 -3.23
C PHE A 88 1.64 6.51 -2.79
N LEU A 89 1.76 7.38 -1.80
CA LEU A 89 0.65 8.23 -1.34
C LEU A 89 0.24 9.27 -2.39
N ARG A 90 1.09 9.53 -3.39
CA ARG A 90 0.77 10.40 -4.53
C ARG A 90 -0.05 9.69 -5.61
N VAL A 91 -0.11 8.36 -5.59
CA VAL A 91 -0.91 7.58 -6.55
C VAL A 91 -2.33 7.46 -6.03
N LYS A 92 -3.30 7.98 -6.77
CA LYS A 92 -4.73 7.94 -6.40
C LYS A 92 -5.39 6.64 -6.86
N ILE A 93 -6.24 6.10 -6.00
CA ILE A 93 -7.08 4.94 -6.28
C ILE A 93 -8.35 5.42 -7.00
N ARG A 94 -8.70 4.72 -8.08
CA ARG A 94 -9.93 4.93 -8.84
C ARG A 94 -11.15 4.79 -7.92
N LYS A 95 -12.18 5.62 -8.12
CA LYS A 95 -13.34 5.67 -7.21
C LYS A 95 -14.02 4.31 -7.09
N GLU A 96 -14.11 3.58 -8.19
CA GLU A 96 -14.71 2.23 -8.26
C GLU A 96 -13.94 1.17 -7.45
N ASP A 97 -12.64 1.35 -7.20
CA ASP A 97 -11.78 0.36 -6.54
C ASP A 97 -11.55 0.68 -5.05
N ARG A 98 -11.99 1.84 -4.56
CA ARG A 98 -11.80 2.25 -3.15
C ARG A 98 -12.51 1.33 -2.18
N ASP A 99 -13.63 0.73 -2.60
CA ASP A 99 -14.40 -0.15 -1.74
C ASP A 99 -13.70 -1.48 -1.44
N SER A 100 -12.63 -1.80 -2.17
CA SER A 100 -11.77 -2.96 -1.90
C SER A 100 -10.66 -2.67 -0.86
N LEU A 101 -10.63 -1.46 -0.31
CA LEU A 101 -9.59 -0.97 0.61
C LEU A 101 -10.21 -0.26 1.82
N HIS A 102 -11.18 -0.92 2.46
CA HIS A 102 -11.82 -0.44 3.69
C HIS A 102 -10.95 -0.72 4.92
N LEU A 103 -11.04 0.15 5.91
CA LEU A 103 -10.30 0.14 7.16
C LEU A 103 -11.27 0.44 8.29
N ALA A 104 -11.41 -0.51 9.21
CA ALA A 104 -12.18 -0.31 10.43
C ALA A 104 -11.25 0.10 11.57
N ASN A 105 -11.48 1.27 12.16
CA ASN A 105 -10.74 1.73 13.33
C ASN A 105 -11.46 1.29 14.61
N TYR A 106 -10.99 0.19 15.21
CA TYR A 106 -11.57 -0.38 16.44
C TYR A 106 -11.04 0.25 17.74
N CYS A 107 -10.20 1.28 17.68
CA CYS A 107 -9.61 1.88 18.87
C CYS A 107 -10.59 2.72 19.71
N ASN A 108 -11.79 3.01 19.19
CA ASN A 108 -12.80 3.84 19.84
C ASN A 108 -14.06 3.03 20.17
N GLU A 109 -14.84 3.48 21.15
CA GLU A 109 -16.13 2.87 21.54
C GLU A 109 -17.14 2.81 20.37
N ASN A 110 -17.02 3.73 19.41
CA ASN A 110 -17.75 3.70 18.16
C ASN A 110 -16.76 3.47 17.00
N PRO A 111 -16.69 2.25 16.43
CA PRO A 111 -15.74 1.95 15.37
C PRO A 111 -16.06 2.79 14.13
N GLN A 112 -15.04 3.53 13.66
CA GLN A 112 -15.17 4.36 12.48
C GLN A 112 -14.56 3.66 11.27
N GLU A 113 -15.31 3.64 10.17
CA GLU A 113 -14.88 3.04 8.92
C GLU A 113 -14.38 4.10 7.94
N TYR A 114 -13.25 3.81 7.33
CA TYR A 114 -12.63 4.63 6.31
C TYR A 114 -12.32 3.78 5.10
N ARG A 115 -12.25 4.40 3.93
CA ARG A 115 -11.69 3.79 2.73
C ARG A 115 -10.54 4.61 2.19
N MET A 116 -9.59 3.92 1.57
CA MET A 116 -8.37 4.56 1.10
C MET A 116 -8.58 5.23 -0.26
N THR A 117 -8.05 6.45 -0.42
CA THR A 117 -8.13 7.22 -1.67
C THR A 117 -6.82 7.20 -2.44
N SER A 118 -5.74 6.83 -1.77
CA SER A 118 -4.38 6.81 -2.30
C SER A 118 -3.71 5.50 -1.90
N LEU A 119 -2.74 5.06 -2.69
CA LEU A 119 -2.13 3.77 -2.48
C LEU A 119 -1.27 3.74 -1.21
N ASP A 120 -1.38 2.66 -0.44
CA ASP A 120 -0.62 2.41 0.78
C ASP A 120 0.66 1.61 0.54
N PHE A 121 1.59 1.76 1.49
CA PHE A 121 2.77 0.92 1.60
C PHE A 121 2.35 -0.46 2.13
N GLY A 122 2.19 -1.45 1.25
CA GLY A 122 1.79 -2.79 1.68
C GLY A 122 0.98 -3.55 0.64
N ALA A 123 0.12 -2.86 -0.10
CA ALA A 123 -0.51 -3.41 -1.28
C ALA A 123 0.59 -3.94 -2.22
N ALA A 124 0.48 -5.21 -2.64
CA ALA A 124 1.36 -5.77 -3.64
C ALA A 124 1.14 -5.02 -4.96
N LEU A 125 1.85 -3.91 -5.14
CA LEU A 125 2.13 -3.43 -6.47
C LEU A 125 3.10 -4.40 -7.08
N TYR A 126 2.73 -4.93 -8.24
CA TYR A 126 3.71 -5.47 -9.16
C TYR A 126 4.76 -4.38 -9.34
N SER A 127 6.01 -4.72 -9.00
CA SER A 127 7.19 -3.85 -9.01
C SER A 127 7.62 -3.14 -7.71
N ASP A 128 7.30 -3.64 -6.50
CA ASP A 128 8.22 -3.40 -5.38
C ASP A 128 9.37 -4.43 -5.40
N PRO A 129 10.56 -4.13 -5.96
CA PRO A 129 11.70 -5.04 -5.92
C PRO A 129 12.11 -5.39 -4.49
N TYR A 130 11.77 -4.56 -3.48
CA TYR A 130 12.07 -4.85 -2.09
C TYR A 130 11.23 -6.00 -1.51
N LYS A 131 10.00 -6.25 -2.02
CA LYS A 131 9.19 -7.38 -1.57
C LYS A 131 9.56 -8.72 -2.23
N LYS A 132 10.09 -8.72 -3.47
CA LYS A 132 10.59 -9.96 -4.11
C LYS A 132 11.76 -10.57 -3.32
N SER A 133 12.59 -9.75 -2.67
CA SER A 133 13.73 -10.18 -1.86
C SER A 133 13.35 -10.89 -0.54
N GLN A 134 12.23 -10.50 0.09
CA GLN A 134 11.85 -11.06 1.40
C GLN A 134 11.05 -12.37 1.32
N ARG A 135 10.46 -12.72 0.16
CA ARG A 135 9.76 -14.00 -0.01
C ARG A 135 10.69 -15.22 0.08
N THR A 136 11.98 -15.05 -0.20
CA THR A 136 12.96 -16.15 -0.20
C THR A 136 13.45 -16.52 1.21
N ARG A 137 13.05 -15.78 2.27
CA ARG A 137 13.56 -15.99 3.64
C ARG A 137 12.58 -16.56 4.65
N ILE A 138 11.32 -16.84 4.28
CA ILE A 138 10.29 -17.36 5.20
C ILE A 138 9.86 -18.80 4.82
N ARG A 139 10.75 -19.54 4.17
CA ARG A 139 10.63 -21.01 4.07
C ARG A 139 11.86 -21.64 4.68
N THR A 140 11.85 -21.80 6.00
CA THR A 140 12.65 -22.80 6.72
C THR A 140 11.92 -23.14 8.00
#